data_AF-A0A959L4A2-F1
#
_entry.id   AF-A0A959L4A2-F1
#
_cell.length_a   1.000
_cell.length_b   1.000
_cell.length_c   1.000
_cell.angle_alpha   90.00
_cell.angle_beta   90.00
_cell.angle_gamma   90.00
#
_symmetry.space_group_name_H-M   'P 1'
#
loop_
_entity.id
_entity.type
_entity.pdbx_description
1 polymer ?
#
loop_
_entity_poly.entity_id
_entity_poly.type
_entity_poly.pdbx_seq_one_letter_code
_entity_poly.pdbx_strand_id
1 'polypeptide(L)'
;MWRNHINIAIRTLTKKRLYSILNIGGLALGIAAAILIWQYVAFERSYDQFHPDWQNTYRLHTKFFTPAGQDDADAMNAAPVGPALKSELPEVLDFVRITPEYGRTVFSYGNHQVEENKIYFADSNFLRTFNYSLLYGDKNTALLEPFKILLTKSTAEHYFGPMKDWTESPVGKTIRINNKRDYTISAIAKDLPSNTHFKFNGIISFSTFPITNGDPSDEWEWNDFYTYIRLNPETKIEEFQNKLDDFSDRHLNLIGTAEYKVYYGLQPIHSIHLKSNLPYEMEANGDGKSISFLMLIAILILIIAWANYINLTTARAEERSAEIGVRKVIGAGRGNL
;
A
#
# COMPACT_ATOMS: atom_id res chain seq x y z
N MET A 1 11.01 -11.58 -50.56
CA MET A 1 10.79 -10.12 -50.59
C MET A 1 11.07 -9.45 -49.24
N TRP A 2 10.47 -9.90 -48.13
CA TRP A 2 10.74 -9.37 -46.77
C TRP A 2 12.22 -9.34 -46.35
N ARG A 3 12.99 -10.40 -46.65
CA ARG A 3 14.44 -10.42 -46.40
C ARG A 3 15.21 -9.31 -47.13
N ASN A 4 14.80 -8.95 -48.35
CA ASN A 4 15.43 -7.84 -49.07
C ASN A 4 15.08 -6.49 -48.46
N HIS A 5 13.84 -6.27 -48.02
CA HIS A 5 13.46 -5.03 -47.35
C HIS A 5 14.19 -4.83 -46.01
N ILE A 6 14.33 -5.91 -45.22
CA ILE A 6 15.10 -5.88 -43.97
C ILE A 6 16.58 -5.60 -44.25
N ASN A 7 17.18 -6.28 -45.24
CA ASN A 7 18.58 -6.03 -45.61
C ASN A 7 18.82 -4.59 -46.08
N ILE A 8 17.89 -4.02 -46.87
CA ILE A 8 17.96 -2.63 -47.32
C ILE A 8 17.80 -1.66 -46.15
N ALA A 9 16.87 -1.94 -45.21
CA ALA A 9 16.69 -1.13 -44.01
C ALA A 9 17.95 -1.12 -43.13
N ILE A 10 18.54 -2.28 -42.85
CA ILE A 10 19.79 -2.42 -42.09
C ILE A 10 20.94 -1.67 -42.78
N ARG A 11 21.08 -1.80 -44.10
CA ARG A 11 22.10 -1.06 -44.87
C ARG A 11 21.88 0.44 -44.81
N THR A 12 20.63 0.88 -44.82
CA THR A 12 20.27 2.31 -44.75
C THR A 12 20.56 2.88 -43.35
N LEU A 13 20.25 2.13 -42.30
CA LEU A 13 20.53 2.49 -40.91
C LEU A 13 22.04 2.59 -40.65
N THR A 14 22.81 1.62 -41.13
CA THR A 14 24.27 1.58 -40.97
C THR A 14 25.03 2.61 -41.81
N LYS A 15 24.45 3.08 -42.92
CA LYS A 15 25.02 4.14 -43.77
C LYS A 15 24.70 5.55 -43.26
N LYS A 16 23.51 5.77 -42.65
CA LYS A 16 23.13 7.05 -42.01
C LYS A 16 23.12 6.90 -40.48
N ARG A 17 24.30 6.63 -39.88
CA ARG A 17 24.42 6.28 -38.45
C ARG A 17 23.93 7.36 -37.51
N LEU A 18 24.39 8.61 -37.68
CA LEU A 18 24.01 9.71 -36.79
C LEU A 18 22.49 9.93 -36.76
N TYR A 19 21.86 10.00 -37.94
CA TYR A 19 20.42 10.12 -38.05
C TYR A 19 19.67 8.96 -37.39
N SER A 20 20.12 7.73 -37.65
CA SER A 20 19.46 6.53 -37.12
C SER A 20 19.59 6.47 -35.60
N ILE A 21 20.74 6.86 -35.04
CA ILE A 21 20.98 6.96 -33.61
C ILE A 21 20.09 8.05 -32.98
N LEU A 22 20.01 9.23 -33.59
CA LEU A 22 19.19 10.32 -33.03
C LEU A 22 17.70 9.97 -33.04
N ASN A 23 17.17 9.43 -34.14
CA ASN A 23 15.74 9.13 -34.25
C ASN A 23 15.33 7.91 -33.42
N ILE A 24 16.06 6.81 -33.54
CA ILE A 24 15.74 5.57 -32.82
C ILE A 24 16.11 5.73 -31.34
N GLY A 25 17.29 6.29 -31.04
CA GLY A 25 17.75 6.50 -29.68
C GLY A 25 16.88 7.50 -28.91
N GLY A 26 16.50 8.62 -29.53
CA GLY A 26 15.61 9.60 -28.91
C GLY A 26 14.23 9.02 -28.59
N LEU A 27 13.63 8.30 -29.54
CA LEU A 27 12.35 7.62 -29.33
C LEU A 27 12.45 6.51 -28.27
N ALA A 28 13.48 5.67 -28.36
CA ALA A 28 13.71 4.58 -27.41
C ALA A 28 13.94 5.11 -25.99
N LEU A 29 14.71 6.18 -25.82
CA LEU A 29 14.96 6.81 -24.53
C LEU A 29 13.68 7.44 -23.97
N GLY A 30 12.90 8.15 -24.79
CA GLY A 30 11.62 8.72 -24.38
C GLY A 30 10.61 7.67 -23.94
N ILE A 31 10.48 6.58 -24.71
CA ILE A 31 9.63 5.44 -24.35
C ILE A 31 10.12 4.76 -23.07
N ALA A 32 11.42 4.49 -22.95
CA ALA A 32 11.98 3.85 -21.76
C ALA A 32 11.74 4.69 -20.50
N ALA A 33 12.00 6.01 -20.56
CA ALA A 33 11.73 6.91 -19.44
C ALA A 33 10.25 6.93 -19.05
N ALA A 34 9.34 7.00 -20.04
CA ALA A 34 7.91 7.00 -19.77
C ALA A 34 7.42 5.67 -19.18
N ILE A 35 7.96 4.53 -19.62
CA ILE A 35 7.64 3.21 -19.06
C ILE A 35 8.11 3.11 -17.61
N LEU A 36 9.33 3.56 -17.30
CA LEU A 36 9.84 3.54 -15.92
C LEU A 36 8.99 4.41 -14.99
N ILE A 37 8.61 5.61 -15.46
CA ILE A 37 7.71 6.49 -14.69
C ILE A 37 6.34 5.82 -14.51
N TRP A 38 5.77 5.25 -15.57
CA TRP A 38 4.48 4.57 -15.47
C TRP A 38 4.55 3.38 -14.51
N GLN A 39 5.61 2.56 -14.57
CA GLN A 39 5.81 1.47 -13.63
C GLN A 39 5.85 1.96 -12.17
N TYR A 40 6.55 3.07 -11.90
CA TYR A 40 6.57 3.69 -10.58
C TYR A 40 5.19 4.19 -10.15
N VAL A 41 4.47 4.91 -11.02
CA VAL A 41 3.09 5.38 -10.76
C VAL A 41 2.14 4.21 -10.50
N ALA A 42 2.27 3.12 -11.25
CA ALA A 42 1.48 1.92 -11.06
C ALA A 42 1.78 1.24 -9.72
N PHE A 43 3.06 1.18 -9.33
CA PHE A 43 3.46 0.68 -8.01
C PHE A 43 2.88 1.53 -6.87
N GLU A 44 3.02 2.86 -6.94
CA GLU A 44 2.48 3.79 -5.92
C GLU A 44 0.96 3.70 -5.79
N ARG A 45 0.24 3.49 -6.89
CA ARG A 45 -1.21 3.30 -6.89
C ARG A 45 -1.66 1.91 -6.46
N SER A 46 -0.77 0.92 -6.43
CA SER A 46 -1.10 -0.48 -6.10
C SER A 46 -1.16 -0.77 -4.59
N TYR A 47 -0.87 0.21 -3.74
CA TYR A 47 -0.84 0.04 -2.29
C TYR A 47 -2.13 -0.60 -1.76
N ASP A 48 -1.95 -1.65 -0.96
CA ASP A 48 -3.00 -2.38 -0.23
C ASP A 48 -4.09 -3.04 -1.10
N GLN A 49 -3.93 -3.07 -2.43
CA GLN A 49 -4.89 -3.71 -3.34
C GLN A 49 -4.78 -5.25 -3.38
N PHE A 50 -3.82 -5.85 -2.66
CA PHE A 50 -3.64 -7.31 -2.61
C PHE A 50 -4.49 -8.02 -1.55
N HIS A 51 -5.24 -7.26 -0.74
CA HIS A 51 -6.18 -7.82 0.24
C HIS A 51 -7.50 -8.23 -0.43
N PRO A 52 -8.21 -9.29 0.02
CA PRO A 52 -9.32 -9.89 -0.74
C PRO A 52 -10.53 -8.96 -0.90
N ASP A 53 -10.73 -8.02 0.04
CA ASP A 53 -11.86 -7.07 0.09
C ASP A 53 -11.40 -5.61 0.18
N TRP A 54 -10.25 -5.27 -0.41
CA TRP A 54 -9.66 -3.93 -0.27
C TRP A 54 -10.57 -2.78 -0.72
N GLN A 55 -11.51 -3.04 -1.63
CA GLN A 55 -12.48 -2.05 -2.13
C GLN A 55 -13.52 -1.68 -1.07
N ASN A 56 -13.85 -2.61 -0.18
CA ASN A 56 -14.89 -2.48 0.83
C ASN A 56 -14.31 -2.42 2.25
N THR A 57 -12.99 -2.28 2.37
CA THR A 57 -12.30 -2.16 3.66
C THR A 57 -11.89 -0.71 3.87
N TYR A 58 -12.24 -0.17 5.04
CA TYR A 58 -12.03 1.23 5.39
C TYR A 58 -11.33 1.31 6.74
N ARG A 59 -10.36 2.22 6.85
CA ARG A 59 -9.88 2.71 8.14
C ARG A 59 -10.88 3.74 8.65
N LEU A 60 -11.23 3.63 9.93
CA LEU A 60 -11.90 4.70 10.66
C LEU A 60 -10.84 5.69 11.14
N HIS A 61 -11.07 6.97 10.84
CA HIS A 61 -10.24 8.05 11.34
C HIS A 61 -11.11 9.02 12.13
N THR A 62 -10.52 9.67 13.12
CA THR A 62 -11.21 10.63 13.98
C THR A 62 -11.13 12.01 13.35
N LYS A 63 -12.19 12.82 13.46
CA LYS A 63 -12.24 14.22 13.03
C LYS A 63 -12.67 15.06 14.23
N PHE A 64 -11.93 16.11 14.51
CA PHE A 64 -12.20 17.05 15.58
C PHE A 64 -12.74 18.35 14.98
N PHE A 65 -13.85 18.82 15.52
CA PHE A 65 -14.52 20.04 15.08
C PHE A 65 -14.59 21.05 16.23
N THR A 66 -14.22 22.29 15.90
CA THR A 66 -14.46 23.48 16.72
C THR A 66 -15.67 24.24 16.16
N PRO A 67 -16.17 25.30 16.83
CA PRO A 67 -17.22 26.15 16.26
C PRO A 67 -16.80 26.84 14.95
N ALA A 68 -15.50 26.92 14.66
CA ALA A 68 -14.96 27.49 13.42
C ALA A 68 -14.92 26.51 12.24
N GLY A 69 -15.15 25.21 12.48
CA GLY A 69 -15.09 24.16 11.47
C GLY A 69 -14.25 22.96 11.93
N GLN A 70 -13.86 22.10 10.98
CA GLN A 70 -12.94 21.01 11.29
C GLN A 70 -11.56 21.60 11.64
N ASP A 71 -11.06 21.24 12.82
CA ASP A 71 -9.80 21.74 13.38
C ASP A 71 -8.67 20.73 13.18
N ASP A 72 -8.95 19.45 13.47
CA ASP A 72 -7.93 18.39 13.41
C ASP A 72 -8.55 17.03 13.01
N ALA A 73 -7.71 16.02 12.81
CA ALA A 73 -8.10 14.64 12.58
C ALA A 73 -6.97 13.67 12.93
N ASP A 74 -7.29 12.47 13.40
CA ASP A 74 -6.31 11.44 13.75
C ASP A 74 -6.56 10.14 12.99
N ALA A 75 -5.49 9.41 12.65
CA ALA A 75 -5.59 8.07 12.06
C ALA A 75 -6.09 7.00 13.05
N MET A 76 -6.07 7.30 14.35
CA MET A 76 -6.46 6.41 15.44
C MET A 76 -7.81 6.82 16.05
N ASN A 77 -8.41 5.88 16.77
CA ASN A 77 -9.65 6.02 17.52
C ASN A 77 -9.64 5.07 18.73
N ALA A 78 -10.75 5.02 19.46
CA ALA A 78 -10.88 4.21 20.66
C ALA A 78 -11.19 2.73 20.37
N ALA A 79 -10.69 1.83 21.23
CA ALA A 79 -10.89 0.39 21.09
C ALA A 79 -12.36 -0.09 21.07
N PRO A 80 -13.34 0.55 21.76
CA PRO A 80 -14.74 0.12 21.73
C PRO A 80 -15.43 0.35 20.38
N VAL A 81 -14.89 1.24 19.53
CA VAL A 81 -15.53 1.71 18.29
C VAL A 81 -15.83 0.57 17.32
N GLY A 82 -14.85 -0.29 17.07
CA GLY A 82 -15.00 -1.45 16.17
C GLY A 82 -16.14 -2.40 16.57
N PRO A 83 -16.11 -2.96 17.80
CA PRO A 83 -17.19 -3.79 18.33
C PRO A 83 -18.56 -3.11 18.31
N ALA A 84 -18.65 -1.85 18.74
CA ALA A 84 -19.91 -1.11 18.80
C ALA A 84 -20.52 -0.93 17.40
N LEU A 85 -19.73 -0.46 16.43
CA LEU A 85 -20.17 -0.34 15.03
C LEU A 85 -20.65 -1.68 14.47
N LYS A 86 -19.92 -2.77 14.75
CA LYS A 86 -20.30 -4.11 14.28
C LYS A 86 -21.61 -4.60 14.90
N SER A 87 -21.92 -4.19 16.13
CA SER A 87 -23.17 -4.56 16.81
C SER A 87 -24.37 -3.71 16.39
N GLU A 88 -24.16 -2.43 16.08
CA GLU A 88 -25.24 -1.46 15.85
C GLU A 88 -25.56 -1.23 14.37
N LEU A 89 -24.56 -1.37 13.49
CA LEU A 89 -24.70 -1.09 12.07
C LEU A 89 -24.57 -2.39 11.25
N PRO A 90 -25.67 -2.91 10.68
CA PRO A 90 -25.67 -4.20 9.97
C PRO A 90 -24.80 -4.20 8.70
N GLU A 91 -24.48 -3.03 8.14
CA GLU A 91 -23.60 -2.87 6.99
C GLU A 91 -22.14 -3.24 7.32
N VAL A 92 -21.74 -3.19 8.59
CA VAL A 92 -20.40 -3.59 9.03
C VAL A 92 -20.35 -5.12 9.07
N LEU A 93 -19.64 -5.73 8.14
CA LEU A 93 -19.48 -7.19 8.05
C LEU A 93 -18.41 -7.73 9.01
N ASP A 94 -17.34 -6.99 9.24
CA ASP A 94 -16.29 -7.36 10.18
C ASP A 94 -15.48 -6.13 10.59
N PHE A 95 -14.70 -6.23 11.67
CA PHE A 95 -13.77 -5.18 12.09
C PHE A 95 -12.43 -5.76 12.57
N VAL A 96 -11.37 -4.97 12.51
CA VAL A 96 -10.05 -5.31 13.07
C VAL A 96 -9.51 -4.10 13.78
N ARG A 97 -9.13 -4.25 15.05
CA ARG A 97 -8.36 -3.26 15.78
C ARG A 97 -6.89 -3.64 15.75
N ILE A 98 -6.05 -2.62 15.64
CA ILE A 98 -4.59 -2.72 15.69
C ILE A 98 -4.10 -1.61 16.61
N THR A 99 -3.22 -1.92 17.55
CA THR A 99 -2.57 -0.91 18.39
C THR A 99 -1.08 -1.22 18.55
N PRO A 100 -0.18 -0.24 18.52
CA PRO A 100 1.24 -0.47 18.79
C PRO A 100 1.45 -1.02 20.20
N GLU A 101 2.45 -1.91 20.38
CA GLU A 101 3.05 -2.08 21.70
C GLU A 101 3.92 -0.86 21.96
N TYR A 102 3.43 0.04 22.81
CA TYR A 102 4.09 1.30 23.11
C TYR A 102 5.33 1.10 24.00
N GLY A 103 6.35 1.91 23.72
CA GLY A 103 7.60 1.90 24.45
C GLY A 103 8.60 0.88 23.91
N ARG A 104 9.64 0.64 24.70
CA ARG A 104 10.75 -0.24 24.31
C ARG A 104 10.31 -1.69 24.34
N THR A 105 10.42 -2.39 23.22
CA THR A 105 10.06 -3.81 23.09
C THR A 105 11.30 -4.65 22.81
N VAL A 106 11.74 -5.43 23.79
CA VAL A 106 12.96 -6.25 23.69
C VAL A 106 12.59 -7.72 23.68
N PHE A 107 12.91 -8.41 22.60
CA PHE A 107 12.71 -9.85 22.47
C PHE A 107 13.96 -10.58 22.94
N SER A 108 13.76 -11.66 23.68
CA SER A 108 14.81 -12.49 24.23
C SER A 108 14.57 -13.96 23.88
N TYR A 109 15.56 -14.59 23.26
CA TYR A 109 15.55 -16.01 22.92
C TYR A 109 16.97 -16.59 23.02
N GLY A 110 17.19 -17.55 23.91
CA GLY A 110 18.53 -18.05 24.22
C GLY A 110 19.45 -16.91 24.70
N ASN A 111 20.57 -16.71 23.99
CA ASN A 111 21.51 -15.61 24.26
C ASN A 111 21.25 -14.35 23.41
N HIS A 112 20.23 -14.37 22.55
CA HIS A 112 19.87 -13.22 21.72
C HIS A 112 18.89 -12.34 22.47
N GLN A 113 19.25 -11.07 22.60
CA GLN A 113 18.38 -10.04 23.14
C GLN A 113 18.46 -8.82 22.22
N VAL A 114 17.35 -8.53 21.54
CA VAL A 114 17.29 -7.47 20.51
C VAL A 114 16.05 -6.64 20.73
N GLU A 115 16.20 -5.33 20.53
CA GLU A 115 15.07 -4.41 20.52
C GLU A 115 14.37 -4.49 19.17
N GLU A 116 13.09 -4.84 19.21
CA GLU A 116 12.22 -4.92 18.06
C GLU A 116 11.33 -3.68 17.98
N ASN A 117 11.09 -3.23 16.77
CA ASN A 117 10.14 -2.16 16.46
C ASN A 117 8.96 -2.73 15.68
N LYS A 118 7.93 -1.90 15.48
CA LYS A 118 6.74 -2.28 14.69
C LYS A 118 6.09 -3.58 15.20
N ILE A 119 5.97 -3.68 16.52
CA ILE A 119 5.23 -4.72 17.22
C ILE A 119 3.85 -4.15 17.54
N TYR A 120 2.80 -4.89 17.18
CA TYR A 120 1.42 -4.45 17.36
C TYR A 120 0.58 -5.56 17.99
N PHE A 121 -0.50 -5.20 18.66
CA PHE A 121 -1.60 -6.12 18.96
C PHE A 121 -2.63 -6.04 17.84
N ALA A 122 -3.21 -7.17 17.45
CA ALA A 122 -4.31 -7.18 16.49
C ALA A 122 -5.36 -8.26 16.79
N ASP A 123 -6.62 -7.96 16.44
CA ASP A 123 -7.74 -8.90 16.61
C ASP A 123 -7.50 -10.23 15.87
N SER A 124 -8.15 -11.30 16.34
CA SER A 124 -7.92 -12.67 15.84
C SER A 124 -8.21 -12.87 14.35
N ASN A 125 -9.02 -12.01 13.75
CA ASN A 125 -9.39 -12.02 12.34
C ASN A 125 -8.43 -11.20 11.45
N PHE A 126 -7.37 -10.61 12.01
CA PHE A 126 -6.39 -9.79 11.29
C PHE A 126 -5.89 -10.43 9.99
N LEU A 127 -5.49 -11.71 10.03
CA LEU A 127 -4.97 -12.43 8.85
C LEU A 127 -6.04 -12.83 7.81
N ARG A 128 -7.33 -12.74 8.17
CA ARG A 128 -8.45 -12.93 7.24
C ARG A 128 -8.76 -11.62 6.50
N THR A 129 -8.73 -10.50 7.21
CA THR A 129 -8.93 -9.17 6.64
C THR A 129 -7.71 -8.75 5.80
N PHE A 130 -6.52 -8.87 6.36
CA PHE A 130 -5.27 -8.55 5.68
C PHE A 130 -4.58 -9.84 5.21
N ASN A 131 -4.61 -10.07 3.89
CA ASN A 131 -4.06 -11.26 3.26
C ASN A 131 -2.52 -11.29 3.21
N TYR A 132 -1.88 -11.31 4.36
CA TYR A 132 -0.46 -11.63 4.48
C TYR A 132 -0.25 -13.14 4.33
N SER A 133 0.72 -13.52 3.51
CA SER A 133 1.02 -14.94 3.25
C SER A 133 1.79 -15.53 4.43
N LEU A 134 1.36 -16.69 4.93
CA LEU A 134 2.09 -17.43 5.94
C LEU A 134 3.08 -18.42 5.31
N LEU A 135 4.27 -18.55 5.91
CA LEU A 135 5.24 -19.61 5.67
C LEU A 135 4.96 -20.80 6.58
N TYR A 136 4.59 -20.53 7.83
CA TYR A 136 4.25 -21.52 8.85
C TYR A 136 3.08 -21.03 9.71
N GLY A 137 2.30 -21.96 10.26
CA GLY A 137 1.12 -21.68 11.08
C GLY A 137 -0.17 -21.59 10.27
N ASP A 138 -1.29 -21.34 10.97
CA ASP A 138 -2.63 -21.30 10.39
C ASP A 138 -3.29 -19.93 10.62
N LYS A 139 -3.86 -19.35 9.56
CA LYS A 139 -4.42 -17.98 9.58
C LYS A 139 -5.60 -17.80 10.53
N ASN A 140 -6.34 -18.88 10.83
CA ASN A 140 -7.54 -18.83 11.66
C ASN A 140 -7.23 -18.96 13.15
N THR A 141 -6.10 -19.58 13.49
CA THR A 141 -5.73 -19.90 14.88
C THR A 141 -4.55 -19.10 15.39
N ALA A 142 -3.74 -18.47 14.51
CA ALA A 142 -2.51 -17.79 14.88
C ALA A 142 -2.66 -16.70 15.96
N LEU A 143 -3.78 -15.96 15.96
CA LEU A 143 -4.00 -14.83 16.86
C LEU A 143 -5.24 -15.02 17.77
N LEU A 144 -5.70 -16.26 17.93
CA LEU A 144 -6.94 -16.55 18.66
C LEU A 144 -6.74 -16.50 20.19
N GLU A 145 -5.72 -17.21 20.68
CA GLU A 145 -5.42 -17.33 22.11
C GLU A 145 -4.51 -16.19 22.61
N PRO A 146 -4.56 -15.82 23.89
CA PRO A 146 -3.63 -14.85 24.47
C PRO A 146 -2.18 -15.36 24.44
N PHE A 147 -1.23 -14.44 24.51
CA PHE A 147 0.22 -14.67 24.46
C PHE A 147 0.70 -15.43 23.23
N LYS A 148 0.01 -15.25 22.10
CA LYS A 148 0.48 -15.71 20.79
C LYS A 148 1.12 -14.56 20.04
N ILE A 149 2.15 -14.88 19.26
CA ILE A 149 2.82 -13.91 18.39
C ILE A 149 3.03 -14.48 16.99
N LEU A 150 2.62 -13.71 15.99
CA LEU A 150 3.00 -13.86 14.59
C LEU A 150 4.27 -13.06 14.35
N LEU A 151 5.26 -13.61 13.65
CA LEU A 151 6.48 -12.89 13.25
C LEU A 151 6.60 -12.84 11.73
N THR A 152 7.27 -11.82 11.19
CA THR A 152 7.74 -11.87 9.80
C THR A 152 8.94 -12.82 9.67
N LYS A 153 9.22 -13.24 8.44
CA LYS A 153 10.33 -14.12 8.12
C LYS A 153 11.65 -13.51 8.58
N SER A 154 11.90 -12.24 8.22
CA SER A 154 13.13 -11.53 8.60
C SER A 154 13.30 -11.46 10.12
N THR A 155 12.24 -11.17 10.87
CA THR A 155 12.29 -11.17 12.35
C THR A 155 12.60 -12.55 12.90
N ALA A 156 11.97 -13.61 12.39
CA ALA A 156 12.26 -14.97 12.81
C ALA A 156 13.71 -15.38 12.49
N GLU A 157 14.24 -15.00 11.33
CA GLU A 157 15.61 -15.33 10.94
C GLU A 157 16.67 -14.69 11.87
N HIS A 158 16.37 -13.55 12.51
CA HIS A 158 17.26 -12.94 13.50
C HIS A 158 17.48 -13.82 14.75
N TYR A 159 16.48 -14.59 15.17
CA TYR A 159 16.55 -15.41 16.40
C TYR A 159 16.87 -16.88 16.12
N PHE A 160 16.42 -17.40 14.98
CA PHE A 160 16.51 -18.83 14.65
C PHE A 160 17.55 -19.12 13.55
N GLY A 161 18.26 -18.10 13.06
CA GLY A 161 19.18 -18.20 11.92
C GLY A 161 18.45 -18.19 10.58
N PRO A 162 19.17 -18.26 9.45
CA PRO A 162 18.57 -18.24 8.12
C PRO A 162 17.54 -19.37 7.94
N MET A 163 16.41 -19.08 7.30
CA MET A 163 15.28 -20.03 7.17
C MET A 163 15.68 -21.34 6.48
N LYS A 164 16.62 -21.25 5.54
CA LYS A 164 17.19 -22.42 4.82
C LYS A 164 17.89 -23.42 5.76
N ASP A 165 18.30 -22.97 6.94
CA ASP A 165 19.07 -23.74 7.92
C ASP A 165 18.18 -24.22 9.09
N TRP A 166 16.87 -23.94 9.06
CA TRP A 166 15.93 -24.41 10.09
C TRP A 166 15.71 -25.92 9.96
N THR A 167 16.12 -26.67 10.98
CA THR A 167 15.81 -28.10 11.09
C THR A 167 14.37 -28.36 11.52
N GLU A 168 13.80 -27.43 12.30
CA GLU A 168 12.43 -27.46 12.80
C GLU A 168 11.82 -26.06 12.70
N SER A 169 10.52 -25.99 12.45
CA SER A 169 9.78 -24.72 12.42
C SER A 169 9.91 -23.99 13.77
N PRO A 170 10.13 -22.65 13.78
CA PRO A 170 10.06 -21.88 15.02
C PRO A 170 8.66 -21.77 15.62
N VAL A 171 7.60 -22.14 14.88
CA VAL A 171 6.24 -22.21 15.43
C VAL A 171 6.17 -23.19 16.59
N GLY A 172 5.53 -22.76 17.69
CA GLY A 172 5.45 -23.49 18.96
C GLY A 172 6.56 -23.15 19.95
N LYS A 173 7.65 -22.51 19.51
CA LYS A 173 8.70 -22.00 20.40
C LYS A 173 8.26 -20.71 21.08
N THR A 174 8.89 -20.37 22.19
CA THR A 174 8.55 -19.19 22.99
C THR A 174 9.63 -18.12 22.90
N ILE A 175 9.22 -16.86 22.70
CA ILE A 175 10.08 -15.68 22.84
C ILE A 175 9.66 -14.94 24.11
N ARG A 176 10.63 -14.49 24.90
CA ARG A 176 10.37 -13.68 26.08
C ARG A 176 10.43 -12.20 25.71
N ILE A 177 9.37 -11.46 25.99
CA ILE A 177 9.27 -10.03 25.69
C ILE A 177 9.50 -9.22 26.97
N ASN A 178 10.37 -8.21 26.87
CA ASN A 178 10.72 -7.26 27.94
C ASN A 178 11.18 -7.92 29.24
N ASN A 179 11.73 -9.15 29.16
CA ASN A 179 12.08 -10.01 30.30
C ASN A 179 10.92 -10.26 31.28
N LYS A 180 9.67 -10.02 30.87
CA LYS A 180 8.48 -10.11 31.72
C LYS A 180 7.64 -11.35 31.44
N ARG A 181 7.30 -11.62 30.17
CA ARG A 181 6.37 -12.68 29.80
C ARG A 181 6.82 -13.41 28.54
N ASP A 182 6.41 -14.67 28.45
CA ASP A 182 6.72 -15.54 27.32
C ASP A 182 5.53 -15.58 26.35
N TYR A 183 5.84 -15.47 25.07
CA TYR A 183 4.88 -15.47 23.98
C TYR A 183 5.21 -16.65 23.06
N THR A 184 4.20 -17.44 22.73
CA THR A 184 4.37 -18.58 21.83
C THR A 184 4.27 -18.10 20.38
N ILE A 185 5.28 -18.42 19.57
CA ILE A 185 5.25 -18.16 18.13
C ILE A 185 4.18 -19.05 17.52
N SER A 186 3.10 -18.45 17.01
CA SER A 186 1.97 -19.18 16.46
C SER A 186 2.01 -19.30 14.95
N ALA A 187 2.68 -18.37 14.29
CA ALA A 187 2.84 -18.34 12.85
C ALA A 187 4.06 -17.51 12.42
N ILE A 188 4.52 -17.75 11.20
CA ILE A 188 5.56 -16.95 10.53
C ILE A 188 5.01 -16.48 9.19
N ALA A 189 4.90 -15.18 9.00
CA ALA A 189 4.52 -14.56 7.73
C ALA A 189 5.72 -14.43 6.79
N LYS A 190 5.47 -14.44 5.48
CA LYS A 190 6.42 -13.89 4.51
C LYS A 190 6.64 -12.41 4.81
N ASP A 191 7.81 -11.90 4.44
CA ASP A 191 8.06 -10.46 4.53
C ASP A 191 7.06 -9.69 3.68
N LEU A 192 6.66 -8.55 4.23
CA LEU A 192 5.53 -7.76 3.73
C LEU A 192 5.88 -7.15 2.38
N PRO A 193 4.92 -7.11 1.43
CA PRO A 193 5.19 -6.49 0.14
C PRO A 193 5.48 -5.00 0.32
N SER A 194 6.29 -4.39 -0.54
CA SER A 194 6.70 -2.99 -0.38
C SER A 194 5.52 -2.00 -0.43
N ASN A 195 4.46 -2.33 -1.18
CA ASN A 195 3.25 -1.53 -1.37
C ASN A 195 2.14 -1.83 -0.33
N THR A 196 2.42 -1.63 0.95
CA THR A 196 1.38 -1.64 2.01
C THR A 196 1.60 -0.47 2.96
N HIS A 197 0.51 0.16 3.41
CA HIS A 197 0.57 1.21 4.43
C HIS A 197 0.89 0.66 5.83
N PHE A 198 0.82 -0.66 6.04
CA PHE A 198 1.06 -1.27 7.35
C PHE A 198 2.25 -2.23 7.33
N LYS A 199 3.35 -1.83 7.98
CA LYS A 199 4.52 -2.70 8.20
C LYS A 199 4.59 -3.14 9.65
N PHE A 200 4.90 -4.41 9.87
CA PHE A 200 5.10 -4.98 11.20
C PHE A 200 6.27 -5.96 11.18
N ASN A 201 6.94 -6.09 12.32
CA ASN A 201 7.90 -7.18 12.57
C ASN A 201 7.23 -8.34 13.31
N GLY A 202 6.21 -8.04 14.12
CA GLY A 202 5.39 -9.03 14.79
C GLY A 202 4.03 -8.51 15.21
N ILE A 203 3.06 -9.42 15.30
CA ILE A 203 1.70 -9.17 15.75
C ILE A 203 1.39 -10.08 16.94
N ILE A 204 1.08 -9.48 18.08
CA ILE A 204 0.61 -10.15 19.28
C ILE A 204 -0.92 -10.28 19.20
N SER A 205 -1.47 -11.39 19.70
CA SER A 205 -2.93 -11.53 19.78
C SER A 205 -3.56 -10.47 20.67
N PHE A 206 -4.59 -9.79 20.19
CA PHE A 206 -5.29 -8.73 20.95
C PHE A 206 -5.89 -9.23 22.26
N SER A 207 -6.25 -10.52 22.35
CA SER A 207 -6.69 -11.15 23.61
C SER A 207 -5.63 -11.08 24.74
N THR A 208 -4.38 -10.76 24.40
CA THR A 208 -3.32 -10.47 25.37
C THR A 208 -3.43 -9.07 25.97
N PHE A 209 -3.90 -8.09 25.19
CA PHE A 209 -3.85 -6.67 25.55
C PHE A 209 -4.59 -6.36 26.87
N PRO A 210 -5.82 -6.86 27.14
CA PRO A 210 -6.49 -6.65 28.43
C PRO A 210 -5.69 -7.16 29.63
N ILE A 211 -4.84 -8.18 29.44
CA ILE A 211 -4.06 -8.82 30.50
C ILE A 211 -2.76 -8.04 30.79
N THR A 212 -2.21 -7.36 29.78
CA THR A 212 -0.89 -6.71 29.88
C THR A 212 -0.97 -5.19 29.98
N ASN A 213 -1.97 -4.56 29.36
CA ASN A 213 -2.08 -3.11 29.20
C ASN A 213 -3.35 -2.54 29.86
N GLY A 214 -4.27 -3.39 30.31
CA GLY A 214 -5.58 -3.00 30.82
C GLY A 214 -6.68 -3.24 29.79
N ASP A 215 -7.89 -3.56 30.25
CA ASP A 215 -9.03 -3.86 29.39
C ASP A 215 -9.57 -2.57 28.74
N PRO A 216 -9.50 -2.41 27.41
CA PRO A 216 -9.92 -1.19 26.75
C PRO A 216 -11.39 -1.27 26.26
N SER A 217 -12.16 -2.27 26.67
CA SER A 217 -13.50 -2.55 26.14
C SER A 217 -14.53 -1.44 26.35
N ASP A 218 -14.38 -0.65 27.41
CA ASP A 218 -15.26 0.49 27.73
C ASP A 218 -14.52 1.85 27.69
N GLU A 219 -13.28 1.87 27.18
CA GLU A 219 -12.42 3.06 27.19
C GLU A 219 -12.58 3.89 25.90
N TRP A 220 -13.59 4.75 25.86
CA TRP A 220 -13.92 5.56 24.68
C TRP A 220 -13.02 6.80 24.47
N GLU A 221 -12.25 7.18 25.48
CA GLU A 221 -11.33 8.33 25.41
C GLU A 221 -9.90 7.93 24.99
N TRP A 222 -9.60 6.62 25.01
CA TRP A 222 -8.27 6.11 24.73
C TRP A 222 -8.05 5.89 23.22
N ASN A 223 -7.63 6.96 22.53
CA ASN A 223 -7.49 7.00 21.06
C ASN A 223 -6.16 6.45 20.51
N ASP A 224 -5.79 5.23 20.90
CA ASP A 224 -4.53 4.57 20.49
C ASP A 224 -4.72 3.35 19.57
N PHE A 225 -5.89 3.23 18.95
CA PHE A 225 -6.25 2.08 18.14
C PHE A 225 -6.57 2.48 16.71
N TYR A 226 -5.93 1.81 15.76
CA TYR A 226 -6.36 1.83 14.37
C TYR A 226 -7.47 0.82 14.19
N THR A 227 -8.66 1.30 13.86
CA THR A 227 -9.81 0.44 13.59
C THR A 227 -10.10 0.39 12.10
N TYR A 228 -10.14 -0.82 11.55
CA TYR A 228 -10.55 -1.09 10.18
C TYR A 228 -11.89 -1.81 10.21
N ILE A 229 -12.79 -1.42 9.31
CA ILE A 229 -14.08 -2.08 9.13
C ILE A 229 -14.20 -2.55 7.69
N ARG A 230 -14.84 -3.70 7.51
CA ARG A 230 -15.25 -4.22 6.21
C ARG A 230 -16.75 -4.00 6.06
N LEU A 231 -17.15 -3.24 5.06
CA LEU A 231 -18.54 -2.97 4.76
C LEU A 231 -19.11 -3.99 3.77
N ASN A 232 -20.43 -4.14 3.78
CA ASN A 232 -21.14 -4.86 2.74
C ASN A 232 -20.89 -4.17 1.38
N PRO A 233 -20.53 -4.89 0.29
CA PRO A 233 -20.30 -4.30 -1.02
C PRO A 233 -21.46 -3.47 -1.59
N GLU A 234 -22.69 -3.72 -1.14
CA GLU A 234 -23.89 -2.97 -1.55
C GLU A 234 -24.10 -1.67 -0.76
N THR A 235 -23.24 -1.39 0.22
CA THR A 235 -23.35 -0.22 1.09
C THR A 235 -23.08 1.06 0.31
N LYS A 236 -24.03 1.99 0.34
CA LYS A 236 -23.81 3.35 -0.17
C LYS A 236 -23.06 4.16 0.87
N ILE A 237 -21.84 4.57 0.52
CA ILE A 237 -20.91 5.21 1.45
C ILE A 237 -21.44 6.52 2.00
N GLU A 238 -22.12 7.34 1.20
CA GLU A 238 -22.72 8.61 1.67
C GLU A 238 -23.84 8.36 2.70
N GLU A 239 -24.70 7.36 2.47
CA GLU A 239 -25.76 7.00 3.41
C GLU A 239 -25.17 6.40 4.71
N PHE A 240 -24.11 5.60 4.60
CA PHE A 240 -23.43 5.02 5.75
C PHE A 240 -22.66 6.08 6.56
N GLN A 241 -22.07 7.09 5.91
CA GLN A 241 -21.43 8.21 6.63
C GLN A 241 -22.45 8.96 7.51
N ASN A 242 -23.68 9.19 7.04
CA ASN A 242 -24.72 9.81 7.88
C ASN A 242 -25.06 8.95 9.13
N LYS A 243 -25.06 7.62 8.99
CA LYS A 243 -25.26 6.70 10.13
C LYS A 243 -24.06 6.70 11.08
N LEU A 244 -22.85 6.84 10.53
CA LEU A 244 -21.62 6.96 11.30
C LEU A 244 -21.57 8.29 12.07
N ASP A 245 -22.11 9.36 11.49
CA ASP A 245 -22.23 10.65 12.16
C ASP A 245 -23.23 10.57 13.33
N ASP A 246 -24.41 9.94 13.13
CA ASP A 246 -25.37 9.66 14.23
C ASP A 246 -24.75 8.76 15.32
N PHE A 247 -24.00 7.72 14.93
CA PHE A 247 -23.26 6.89 15.87
C PHE A 247 -22.25 7.71 16.67
N SER A 248 -21.51 8.60 16.02
CA SER A 248 -20.56 9.49 16.70
C SER A 248 -21.28 10.42 17.67
N ASP A 249 -22.44 10.95 17.29
CA ASP A 249 -23.25 11.81 18.16
C ASP A 249 -23.78 11.06 19.39
N ARG A 250 -24.08 9.76 19.28
CA ARG A 250 -24.59 8.97 20.42
C ARG A 250 -23.48 8.54 21.39
N HIS A 251 -22.27 8.27 20.90
CA HIS A 251 -21.21 7.68 21.71
C HIS A 251 -20.10 8.66 22.11
N LEU A 252 -19.88 9.73 21.33
CA LEU A 252 -18.76 10.68 21.56
C LEU A 252 -19.21 12.02 22.12
N ASN A 253 -20.49 12.40 22.02
CA ASN A 253 -21.01 13.63 22.65
C ASN A 253 -20.99 13.59 24.19
N LEU A 254 -20.61 12.46 24.80
CA LEU A 254 -20.33 12.35 26.24
C LEU A 254 -18.87 12.74 26.59
N ILE A 255 -17.98 12.80 25.60
CA ILE A 255 -16.52 13.00 25.75
C ILE A 255 -16.11 14.45 25.41
N GLY A 256 -16.87 15.13 24.55
CA GLY A 256 -16.66 16.54 24.21
C GLY A 256 -17.39 17.51 25.14
N THR A 257 -16.79 18.66 25.43
CA THR A 257 -17.58 19.82 25.90
C THR A 257 -18.48 20.29 24.76
N ALA A 258 -19.59 20.99 25.03
CA ALA A 258 -20.54 21.43 24.01
C ALA A 258 -19.93 22.26 22.84
N GLU A 259 -18.67 22.68 22.96
CA GLU A 259 -17.91 23.44 21.98
C GLU A 259 -17.06 22.58 21.03
N TYR A 260 -16.74 21.33 21.38
CA TYR A 260 -15.90 20.44 20.57
C TYR A 260 -16.64 19.16 20.20
N LYS A 261 -16.76 18.89 18.90
CA LYS A 261 -17.42 17.69 18.39
C LYS A 261 -16.42 16.72 17.78
N VAL A 262 -16.64 15.44 18.01
CA VAL A 262 -15.81 14.36 17.47
C VAL A 262 -16.68 13.53 16.54
N TYR A 263 -16.19 13.29 15.32
CA TYR A 263 -16.88 12.46 14.32
C TYR A 263 -15.91 11.45 13.72
N TYR A 264 -16.40 10.27 13.39
CA TYR A 264 -15.63 9.31 12.62
C TYR A 264 -15.79 9.51 11.12
N GLY A 265 -14.69 9.35 10.39
CA GLY A 265 -14.66 9.35 8.93
C GLY A 265 -14.19 8.01 8.38
N LEU A 266 -14.67 7.71 7.17
CA LEU A 266 -14.25 6.52 6.42
C LEU A 266 -13.13 6.86 5.46
N GLN A 267 -12.06 6.08 5.53
CA GLN A 267 -10.97 6.17 4.58
C GLN A 267 -10.70 4.80 3.93
N PRO A 268 -10.93 4.66 2.61
CA PRO A 268 -10.63 3.40 1.92
C PRO A 268 -9.16 3.02 2.08
N ILE A 269 -8.84 1.74 2.36
CA ILE A 269 -7.45 1.36 2.67
C ILE A 269 -6.47 1.66 1.54
N HIS A 270 -6.87 1.45 0.28
CA HIS A 270 -6.05 1.73 -0.90
C HIS A 270 -5.75 3.23 -1.12
N SER A 271 -6.46 4.11 -0.40
CA SER A 271 -6.26 5.56 -0.49
C SER A 271 -5.33 6.11 0.59
N ILE A 272 -5.04 5.34 1.64
CA ILE A 272 -4.24 5.79 2.79
C ILE A 272 -2.88 6.28 2.32
N HIS A 273 -2.16 5.48 1.53
CA HIS A 273 -0.81 5.82 1.07
C HIS A 273 -0.74 7.14 0.31
N LEU A 274 -1.68 7.45 -0.59
CA LEU A 274 -1.55 8.61 -1.50
C LEU A 274 -2.44 9.81 -1.16
N LYS A 275 -3.43 9.64 -0.27
CA LYS A 275 -4.39 10.69 0.07
C LYS A 275 -4.42 11.05 1.54
N SER A 276 -3.83 10.23 2.40
CA SER A 276 -3.77 10.53 3.83
C SER A 276 -2.56 11.38 4.17
N ASN A 277 -2.73 12.21 5.19
CA ASN A 277 -1.66 12.97 5.84
C ASN A 277 -2.12 13.30 7.26
N LEU A 278 -2.63 12.30 7.96
CA LEU A 278 -3.11 12.45 9.32
C LEU A 278 -1.93 12.32 10.30
N PRO A 279 -2.00 12.93 11.49
CA PRO A 279 -1.25 12.50 12.64
C PRO A 279 -1.35 10.98 12.88
N TYR A 280 -0.26 10.43 13.43
CA TYR A 280 -0.15 9.01 13.83
C TYR A 280 -0.32 8.01 12.69
N GLU A 281 0.12 8.33 11.48
CA GLU A 281 0.18 7.35 10.39
C GLU A 281 1.18 6.23 10.70
N MET A 282 0.82 4.99 10.35
CA MET A 282 1.67 3.82 10.61
C MET A 282 2.98 3.85 9.81
N GLU A 283 2.94 4.45 8.62
CA GLU A 283 4.06 4.62 7.71
C GLU A 283 3.98 6.00 7.06
N ALA A 284 5.10 6.47 6.52
CA ALA A 284 5.11 7.70 5.74
C ALA A 284 4.22 7.57 4.49
N ASN A 285 3.26 8.48 4.34
CA ASN A 285 2.42 8.56 3.16
C ASN A 285 3.19 9.12 1.95
N GLY A 286 2.77 8.74 0.75
CA GLY A 286 3.10 9.42 -0.49
C GLY A 286 2.16 10.58 -0.78
N ASP A 287 2.48 11.36 -1.82
CA ASP A 287 1.64 12.46 -2.27
C ASP A 287 1.01 12.15 -3.63
N GLY A 288 -0.30 11.90 -3.64
CA GLY A 288 -1.07 11.64 -4.85
C GLY A 288 -1.01 12.76 -5.89
N LYS A 289 -0.79 14.02 -5.46
CA LYS A 289 -0.58 15.15 -6.41
C LYS A 289 0.75 14.99 -7.12
N SER A 290 1.83 14.76 -6.39
CA SER A 290 3.16 14.47 -6.96
C SER A 290 3.14 13.29 -7.92
N ILE A 291 2.45 12.19 -7.57
CA ILE A 291 2.29 11.03 -8.47
C ILE A 291 1.53 11.41 -9.75
N SER A 292 0.50 12.24 -9.63
CA SER A 292 -0.26 12.72 -10.80
C SER A 292 0.57 13.65 -11.70
N PHE A 293 1.39 14.53 -11.11
CA PHE A 293 2.34 15.35 -11.86
C PHE A 293 3.40 14.51 -12.57
N LEU A 294 3.91 13.46 -11.92
CA LEU A 294 4.88 12.56 -12.53
C LEU A 294 4.29 11.84 -13.76
N MET A 295 3.03 11.41 -13.68
CA MET A 295 2.31 10.83 -14.82
C MET A 295 2.15 11.83 -15.97
N LEU A 296 1.86 13.12 -15.67
CA LEU A 296 1.80 14.18 -16.67
C LEU A 296 3.15 14.37 -17.38
N ILE A 297 4.26 14.37 -16.62
CA ILE A 297 5.62 14.45 -17.16
C ILE A 297 5.91 13.27 -18.10
N ALA A 298 5.50 12.06 -17.74
CA ALA A 298 5.66 10.87 -18.60
C ALA A 298 4.99 11.06 -19.97
N ILE A 299 3.77 11.60 -19.98
CA ILE A 299 3.02 11.88 -21.21
C ILE A 299 3.73 12.97 -22.03
N LEU A 300 4.21 14.04 -21.39
CA LEU A 300 4.94 15.12 -22.08
C LEU A 300 6.24 14.62 -22.71
N ILE A 301 7.00 13.76 -22.02
CA ILE A 301 8.22 13.13 -22.55
C ILE A 301 7.89 12.34 -23.83
N LEU A 302 6.81 11.56 -23.82
CA LEU A 302 6.37 10.83 -25.01
C LEU A 302 6.00 11.75 -26.16
N ILE A 303 5.26 12.83 -25.89
CA ILE A 303 4.88 13.82 -26.92
C ILE A 303 6.12 14.48 -27.52
N ILE A 304 7.09 14.89 -26.69
CA ILE A 304 8.34 15.51 -27.16
C ILE A 304 9.17 14.51 -27.98
N ALA A 305 9.31 13.27 -27.50
CA ALA A 305 10.04 12.22 -28.22
C ALA A 305 9.38 11.91 -29.58
N TRP A 306 8.05 11.87 -29.62
CA TRP A 306 7.29 11.63 -30.84
C TRP A 306 7.36 12.81 -31.82
N ALA A 307 7.20 14.04 -31.34
CA ALA A 307 7.32 15.25 -32.15
C ALA A 307 8.73 15.37 -32.75
N ASN A 308 9.78 15.09 -31.96
CA ASN A 308 11.16 15.07 -32.45
C ASN A 308 11.35 14.02 -33.55
N TYR A 309 10.79 12.83 -33.36
CA TYR A 309 10.82 11.77 -34.37
C TYR A 309 10.12 12.19 -35.67
N ILE A 310 8.94 12.82 -35.59
CA ILE A 310 8.22 13.35 -36.75
C ILE A 310 9.08 14.41 -37.46
N ASN A 311 9.57 15.41 -36.73
CA ASN A 311 10.33 16.52 -37.31
C ASN A 311 11.57 16.04 -38.07
N LEU A 312 12.36 15.13 -37.47
CA LEU A 312 13.54 14.55 -38.13
C LEU A 312 13.18 13.63 -39.30
N THR A 313 12.04 12.95 -39.24
CA THR A 313 11.56 12.11 -40.35
C THR A 313 11.08 12.94 -41.53
N THR A 314 10.38 14.05 -41.26
CA THR A 314 9.92 15.00 -42.28
C THR A 314 11.07 15.72 -42.97
N ALA A 315 12.04 16.25 -42.21
CA ALA A 315 13.23 16.91 -42.79
C ALA A 315 14.01 15.99 -43.75
N ARG A 316 14.02 14.68 -43.47
CA ARG A 316 14.65 13.68 -44.36
C ARG A 316 13.76 13.29 -45.54
N ALA A 317 12.44 13.33 -45.40
CA ALA A 317 11.51 13.12 -46.50
C ALA A 317 11.69 14.21 -47.58
N GLU A 318 11.98 15.46 -47.17
CA GLU A 318 12.33 16.54 -48.09
C GLU A 318 13.61 16.26 -48.89
N GLU A 319 14.70 15.80 -48.25
CA GLU A 319 15.93 15.38 -48.98
C GLU A 319 15.65 14.28 -50.01
N ARG A 320 14.76 13.34 -49.69
CA ARG A 320 14.36 12.24 -50.59
C ARG A 320 13.38 12.66 -51.67
N SER A 321 12.73 13.79 -51.54
CA SER A 321 11.73 14.28 -52.50
C SER A 321 12.36 14.51 -53.88
N ALA A 322 13.61 15.00 -53.92
CA ALA A 322 14.38 15.13 -55.16
C ALA A 322 14.71 13.76 -55.80
N GLU A 323 15.10 12.77 -55.00
CA GLU A 323 15.39 11.40 -55.47
C GLU A 323 14.13 10.70 -56.02
N ILE A 324 12.99 10.88 -55.34
CA ILE A 324 11.68 10.36 -55.74
C ILE A 324 11.20 11.03 -57.04
N GLY A 325 11.44 12.33 -57.20
CA GLY A 325 11.16 13.07 -58.43
C GLY A 325 11.90 12.48 -59.64
N VAL A 326 13.19 12.21 -59.50
CA VAL A 326 14.01 11.57 -60.55
C VAL A 326 13.51 10.16 -60.86
N ARG A 327 13.19 9.34 -59.86
CA ARG A 327 12.68 7.98 -60.07
C ARG A 327 11.31 7.94 -60.73
N LYS A 328 10.43 8.91 -60.46
CA LYS A 328 9.13 9.05 -61.14
C LYS A 328 9.31 9.33 -62.64
N VAL A 329 10.25 10.21 -63.01
CA VAL A 329 10.54 10.53 -64.41
C VAL A 329 11.08 9.30 -65.17
N ILE A 330 11.76 8.39 -64.48
CA ILE A 330 12.33 7.15 -65.05
C ILE A 330 11.31 5.98 -65.02
N GLY A 331 10.06 6.20 -64.57
CA GLY A 331 8.98 5.21 -64.67
C GLY A 331 8.79 4.30 -63.47
N ALA A 332 9.26 4.68 -62.27
CA ALA A 332 8.99 3.91 -61.05
C ALA A 332 7.48 3.91 -60.69
N GLY A 333 6.87 2.72 -60.61
CA GLY A 333 5.47 2.55 -60.23
C GLY A 333 5.19 2.88 -58.76
N ARG A 334 3.98 3.39 -58.45
CA ARG A 334 3.54 3.88 -57.13
C ARG A 334 3.75 2.91 -55.95
N GLY A 335 3.83 1.60 -56.19
CA GLY A 335 4.06 0.58 -55.15
C GLY A 335 5.54 0.29 -54.82
N ASN A 336 6.49 0.87 -55.58
CA ASN A 336 7.94 0.68 -55.42
C ASN A 336 8.68 1.96 -54.98
N LEU A 337 7.94 3.02 -54.66
CA LEU A 337 8.43 4.30 -54.12
C LEU A 337 8.26 4.31 -52.60
#